data_AF-A0A9W8P0B6-F1
#
_entry.id   AF-A0A9W8P0B6-F1
#
_cell.length_a   1.000
_cell.length_b   1.000
_cell.length_c   1.000
_cell.angle_alpha   90.00
_cell.angle_beta   90.00
_cell.angle_gamma   90.00
#
_symmetry.space_group_name_H-M   'P 1'
#
loop_
_entity.id
_entity.type
_entity.pdbx_description
1 polymer ?
#
loop_
_entity_poly.entity_id
_entity_poly.type
_entity_poly.pdbx_seq_one_letter_code
_entity_poly.pdbx_strand_id
1 'polypeptide(L)'
;MRPWTHKVDDGLEARKTAYETMYTFLDTCLHKLDLRLFLERVVLGLADDLDETKVICHMMLFRLSQVAPTAVSQRLDEATPQLEKTMKGATVTKDIVKQDLERAAELQQSALRAVAALSKIGAGVSPKYDAFTKDLKKNSMWGAELKELIG
;
A
#
# COMPACT_ATOMS: atom_id res chain seq x y z
N MET A 1 -8.95 -15.00 31.67
CA MET A 1 -8.85 -13.79 30.82
C MET A 1 -10.08 -13.75 29.91
N ARG A 2 -10.62 -12.54 29.67
CA ARG A 2 -11.78 -12.19 28.81
C ARG A 2 -11.41 -12.30 27.30
N PRO A 3 -12.33 -12.16 26.33
CA PRO A 3 -12.12 -12.55 24.90
C PRO A 3 -11.12 -11.70 24.09
N TRP A 4 -10.19 -10.99 24.74
CA TRP A 4 -9.21 -10.12 24.11
C TRP A 4 -7.84 -10.80 24.07
N THR A 5 -7.26 -10.88 22.87
CA THR A 5 -5.89 -11.39 22.67
C THR A 5 -4.97 -10.20 22.45
N HIS A 6 -3.98 -10.02 23.33
CA HIS A 6 -2.93 -9.03 23.15
C HIS A 6 -1.74 -9.68 22.44
N LYS A 7 -1.52 -9.32 21.17
CA LYS A 7 -0.36 -9.79 20.41
C LYS A 7 0.85 -8.95 20.80
N VAL A 8 1.94 -9.60 21.21
CA VAL A 8 3.23 -8.96 21.49
C VAL A 8 4.15 -9.26 20.31
N ASP A 9 4.71 -8.21 19.70
CA ASP A 9 5.71 -8.29 18.63
C ASP A 9 6.91 -7.42 19.04
N ASP A 10 7.92 -8.05 19.64
CA ASP A 10 9.11 -7.34 20.14
C ASP A 10 9.95 -6.71 19.01
N GLY A 11 9.76 -7.15 17.77
CA GLY A 11 10.45 -6.63 16.59
C GLY A 11 9.70 -5.50 15.88
N LEU A 12 8.54 -5.08 16.38
CA LEU A 12 7.64 -4.13 15.71
C LEU A 12 8.32 -2.78 15.44
N GLU A 13 8.89 -2.17 16.49
CA GLU A 13 9.54 -0.85 16.39
C GLU A 13 10.77 -0.89 15.47
N ALA A 14 11.57 -1.96 15.56
CA ALA A 14 12.72 -2.14 14.70
C ALA A 14 12.31 -2.27 13.22
N ARG A 15 11.22 -3.02 12.95
CA ARG A 15 10.69 -3.21 11.61
C ARG A 15 10.14 -1.91 11.04
N LYS A 16 9.36 -1.15 11.81
CA LYS A 16 8.87 0.19 11.42
C LYS A 16 10.02 1.12 11.07
N THR A 17 11.01 1.24 11.97
CA THR A 17 12.20 2.08 11.79
C THR A 17 12.96 1.71 10.52
N ALA A 18 13.05 0.42 10.19
CA ALA A 18 13.69 -0.04 8.95
C ALA A 18 12.95 0.48 7.70
N TYR A 19 11.62 0.44 7.66
CA TYR A 19 10.84 0.97 6.53
C TYR A 19 10.90 2.51 6.43
N GLU A 20 10.91 3.22 7.55
CA GLU A 20 11.12 4.68 7.58
C GLU A 20 12.51 5.05 7.03
N THR A 21 13.53 4.27 7.41
CA THR A 21 14.90 4.43 6.90
C THR A 21 14.95 4.16 5.40
N MET A 22 14.27 3.11 4.92
CA MET A 22 14.16 2.82 3.48
C MET A 22 13.48 3.97 2.71
N TYR A 23 12.42 4.56 3.27
CA TYR A 23 11.76 5.72 2.67
C TYR A 23 12.71 6.92 2.57
N THR A 24 13.55 7.14 3.59
CA THR A 24 14.59 8.19 3.56
C THR A 24 15.66 7.91 2.49
N PHE A 25 16.07 6.65 2.31
CA PHE A 25 17.03 6.28 1.27
C PHE A 25 16.48 6.46 -0.15
N LEU A 26 15.18 6.23 -0.34
CA LEU A 26 14.52 6.47 -1.62
C LEU A 26 14.64 7.94 -2.05
N ASP A 27 14.61 8.88 -1.11
CA ASP A 27 14.74 10.32 -1.42
C ASP A 27 16.20 10.78 -1.51
N THR A 28 17.07 10.27 -0.64
CA THR A 28 18.44 10.80 -0.48
C THR A 28 19.51 10.06 -1.29
N CYS A 29 19.33 8.77 -1.59
CA CYS A 29 20.40 7.95 -2.17
C CYS A 29 19.93 6.82 -3.11
N LEU A 30 18.80 7.02 -3.81
CA LEU A 30 18.24 6.03 -4.75
C LEU A 30 19.26 5.41 -5.72
N HIS A 31 20.17 6.21 -6.27
CA HIS A 31 21.20 5.75 -7.22
C HIS A 31 22.21 4.74 -6.63
N LYS A 32 22.24 4.58 -5.29
CA LYS A 32 23.08 3.59 -4.60
C LYS A 32 22.34 2.32 -4.22
N LEU A 33 21.02 2.27 -4.44
CA LEU A 33 20.19 1.14 -4.05
C LEU A 33 20.13 0.10 -5.16
N ASP A 34 20.18 -1.18 -4.77
CA ASP A 34 19.65 -2.24 -5.63
C ASP A 34 18.14 -2.10 -5.66
N LEU A 35 17.62 -1.49 -6.72
CA LEU A 35 16.21 -1.18 -6.86
C LEU A 35 15.33 -2.45 -6.88
N ARG A 36 15.85 -3.58 -7.37
CA ARG A 36 15.10 -4.84 -7.41
C ARG A 36 14.86 -5.36 -5.99
N LEU A 37 15.93 -5.43 -5.20
CA LEU A 37 15.86 -5.85 -3.80
C LEU A 37 15.03 -4.86 -2.97
N PHE A 38 15.17 -3.56 -3.24
CA PHE A 38 14.38 -2.53 -2.59
C PHE A 38 12.88 -2.74 -2.84
N LEU A 39 12.47 -2.93 -4.10
CA LEU A 39 11.09 -3.19 -4.48
C LEU A 39 10.54 -4.49 -3.85
N GLU A 40 11.34 -5.55 -3.79
CA GLU A 40 10.97 -6.80 -3.08
C GLU A 40 10.60 -6.52 -1.62
N ARG A 41 11.39 -5.70 -0.93
CA ARG A 41 11.11 -5.32 0.47
C ARG A 41 9.87 -4.44 0.59
N VAL A 42 9.67 -3.48 -0.32
CA VAL A 42 8.45 -2.65 -0.34
C VAL A 42 7.20 -3.51 -0.53
N VAL A 43 7.21 -4.45 -1.47
CA VAL A 43 6.06 -5.34 -1.74
C VAL A 43 5.77 -6.24 -0.54
N LEU A 44 6.80 -6.78 0.12
CA LEU A 44 6.63 -7.56 1.35
C LEU A 44 5.99 -6.74 2.48
N GLY A 45 6.36 -5.47 2.63
CA GLY A 45 5.81 -4.59 3.67
C GLY A 45 4.33 -4.25 3.50
N LEU A 46 3.76 -4.40 2.29
CA LEU A 46 2.31 -4.25 2.08
C LEU A 46 1.49 -5.32 2.83
N ALA A 47 2.11 -6.47 3.13
CA ALA A 47 1.47 -7.57 3.84
C ALA A 47 1.65 -7.51 5.36
N ASP A 48 2.32 -6.47 5.90
CA ASP A 48 2.59 -6.34 7.34
C ASP A 48 1.29 -6.24 8.15
N ASP A 49 1.30 -6.71 9.40
CA ASP A 49 0.15 -6.55 10.28
C ASP A 49 -0.01 -5.09 10.72
N LEU A 50 1.09 -4.33 10.82
CA LEU A 50 1.07 -2.93 11.22
C LEU A 50 0.67 -2.02 10.06
N ASP A 51 -0.40 -1.25 10.25
CA ASP A 51 -0.89 -0.32 9.23
C ASP A 51 0.12 0.79 8.92
N GLU A 52 0.90 1.25 9.89
CA GLU A 52 1.96 2.25 9.67
C GLU A 52 3.01 1.76 8.67
N THR A 53 3.44 0.50 8.77
CA THR A 53 4.35 -0.11 7.79
C THR A 53 3.74 -0.12 6.39
N LYS A 54 2.45 -0.50 6.28
CA LYS A 54 1.74 -0.48 5.00
C LYS A 54 1.66 0.93 4.41
N VAL A 55 1.36 1.94 5.24
CA VAL A 55 1.29 3.35 4.83
C VAL A 55 2.65 3.81 4.26
N ILE A 56 3.75 3.49 4.94
CA ILE A 56 5.11 3.81 4.45
C ILE A 56 5.36 3.12 3.11
N CYS A 57 4.93 1.87 2.94
CA CYS A 57 5.03 1.16 1.66
C CYS A 57 4.19 1.81 0.55
N HIS A 58 2.98 2.29 0.84
CA HIS A 58 2.18 3.06 -0.12
C HIS A 58 2.89 4.36 -0.54
N MET A 59 3.50 5.08 0.41
CA MET A 59 4.29 6.28 0.13
C MET A 59 5.51 5.97 -0.75
N MET A 60 6.22 4.86 -0.47
CA MET A 60 7.33 4.40 -1.31
C MET A 60 6.86 4.06 -2.72
N LEU A 61 5.76 3.30 -2.88
CA LEU A 61 5.21 2.97 -4.21
C LEU A 61 4.79 4.21 -5.00
N PHE A 62 4.15 5.18 -4.33
CA PHE A 62 3.79 6.46 -4.93
C PHE A 62 5.03 7.22 -5.42
N ARG A 63 6.10 7.26 -4.61
CA ARG A 63 7.34 7.93 -5.01
C ARG A 63 8.06 7.17 -6.13
N LEU A 64 8.13 5.84 -6.04
CA LEU A 64 8.72 4.96 -7.04
C LEU A 64 8.01 5.05 -8.39
N SER A 65 6.70 5.31 -8.42
CA SER A 65 5.98 5.53 -9.68
C SER A 65 6.44 6.79 -10.42
N GLN A 66 7.08 7.73 -9.73
CA GLN A 66 7.61 8.97 -10.32
C GLN A 66 9.09 8.82 -10.70
N VAL A 67 9.90 8.20 -9.83
CA VAL A 67 11.35 8.16 -9.98
C VAL A 67 11.87 6.90 -10.69
N ALA A 68 11.09 5.82 -10.69
CA ALA A 68 11.44 4.55 -11.33
C ALA A 68 10.23 3.80 -11.90
N PRO A 69 9.44 4.44 -12.79
CA PRO A 69 8.15 3.93 -13.26
C PRO A 69 8.23 2.54 -13.91
N THR A 70 9.25 2.30 -14.74
CA THR A 70 9.44 1.00 -15.41
C THR A 70 9.72 -0.14 -14.42
N ALA A 71 10.50 0.13 -13.37
CA ALA A 71 10.85 -0.91 -12.40
C ALA A 71 9.65 -1.28 -11.53
N VAL A 72 8.88 -0.29 -11.07
CA VAL A 72 7.70 -0.55 -10.24
C VAL A 72 6.54 -1.13 -11.03
N SER A 73 6.36 -0.78 -12.31
CA SER A 73 5.29 -1.35 -13.15
C SER A 73 5.45 -2.86 -13.35
N GLN A 74 6.69 -3.37 -13.36
CA GLN A 74 6.99 -4.81 -13.42
C GLN A 74 6.63 -5.58 -12.14
N ARG A 75 6.36 -4.90 -11.01
CA ARG A 75 6.00 -5.53 -9.73
C ARG A 75 4.51 -5.44 -9.41
N LEU A 76 3.69 -4.93 -10.33
CA LEU A 76 2.26 -4.73 -10.11
C LEU A 76 1.51 -6.03 -9.81
N ASP A 77 1.82 -7.13 -10.49
CA ASP A 77 1.17 -8.43 -10.24
C ASP A 77 1.34 -8.93 -8.80
N GLU A 78 2.50 -8.64 -8.21
CA GLU A 78 2.87 -9.02 -6.84
C GLU A 78 2.29 -8.06 -5.79
N ALA A 79 2.25 -6.76 -6.10
CA ALA A 79 1.68 -5.76 -5.19
C ALA A 79 0.14 -5.81 -5.14
N THR A 80 -0.52 -6.16 -6.26
CA THR A 80 -1.99 -6.08 -6.42
C THR A 80 -2.76 -6.79 -5.31
N PRO A 81 -2.44 -8.04 -4.90
CA PRO A 81 -3.19 -8.72 -3.84
C PRO A 81 -3.26 -7.95 -2.52
N GLN A 82 -2.15 -7.30 -2.14
CA GLN A 82 -2.10 -6.56 -0.87
C GLN A 82 -2.83 -5.22 -1.00
N LEU A 83 -2.71 -4.55 -2.16
CA LEU A 83 -3.49 -3.34 -2.44
C LEU A 83 -5.00 -3.63 -2.45
N GLU A 84 -5.43 -4.72 -3.10
CA GLU A 84 -6.81 -5.19 -3.07
C GLU A 84 -7.30 -5.48 -1.65
N LYS A 85 -6.47 -6.18 -0.85
CA LYS A 85 -6.79 -6.50 0.54
C LYS A 85 -6.98 -5.23 1.36
N THR A 86 -6.10 -4.25 1.21
CA THR A 86 -6.22 -2.95 1.87
C THR A 86 -7.49 -2.22 1.44
N MET A 87 -7.80 -2.20 0.14
CA MET A 87 -8.98 -1.51 -0.37
C MET A 87 -10.31 -2.14 0.06
N LYS A 88 -10.34 -3.39 0.52
CA LYS A 88 -11.53 -4.00 1.14
C LYS A 88 -11.91 -3.36 2.48
N GLY A 89 -10.98 -2.71 3.17
CA GLY A 89 -11.21 -2.04 4.45
C GLY A 89 -11.47 -3.01 5.61
N ALA A 90 -11.94 -2.47 6.74
CA ALA A 90 -12.26 -3.27 7.92
C ALA A 90 -13.58 -4.04 7.76
N THR A 91 -13.59 -5.30 8.18
CA THR A 91 -14.81 -6.09 8.25
C THR A 91 -15.67 -5.62 9.42
N VAL A 92 -16.87 -5.13 9.14
CA VAL A 92 -17.82 -4.69 10.17
C VAL A 92 -18.34 -5.90 10.95
N THR A 93 -17.93 -6.02 12.21
CA THR A 93 -18.41 -7.04 13.16
C THR A 93 -19.15 -6.36 14.31
N LYS A 94 -19.77 -7.14 15.22
CA LYS A 94 -20.50 -6.58 16.37
C LYS A 94 -19.59 -5.83 17.35
N ASP A 95 -18.31 -6.16 17.37
CA ASP A 95 -17.31 -5.62 18.30
C ASP A 95 -16.46 -4.50 17.69
N ILE A 96 -16.68 -4.15 16.41
CA ILE A 96 -15.89 -3.12 15.75
C ILE A 96 -16.20 -1.74 16.35
N VAL A 97 -15.16 -1.02 16.75
CA VAL A 97 -15.31 0.34 17.25
C VAL A 97 -15.07 1.36 16.15
N LYS A 98 -15.62 2.56 16.33
CA LYS A 98 -15.48 3.66 15.36
C LYS A 98 -14.01 3.97 14.99
N GLN A 99 -13.11 3.87 15.98
CA GLN A 99 -11.68 4.11 15.79
C GLN A 99 -11.05 3.12 14.81
N ASP A 100 -11.48 1.85 14.80
CA ASP A 100 -10.95 0.85 13.86
C ASP A 100 -11.41 1.15 12.43
N LEU A 101 -12.64 1.62 12.27
CA LEU A 101 -13.18 2.04 10.98
C LEU A 101 -12.43 3.26 10.42
N GLU A 102 -12.16 4.25 11.28
CA GLU A 102 -11.40 5.46 10.92
C GLU A 102 -9.98 5.11 10.48
N ARG A 103 -9.27 4.25 11.24
CA ARG A 103 -7.94 3.75 10.88
C ARG A 103 -7.93 3.00 9.55
N ALA A 104 -8.92 2.13 9.33
CA ALA A 104 -9.02 1.42 8.06
C ALA A 104 -9.30 2.36 6.89
N ALA A 105 -10.11 3.40 7.07
CA ALA A 105 -10.39 4.39 6.05
C ALA A 105 -9.15 5.24 5.72
N GLU A 106 -8.36 5.65 6.72
CA GLU A 106 -7.07 6.33 6.51
C GLU A 106 -6.08 5.46 5.72
N LEU A 107 -6.00 4.17 6.07
CA LEU A 107 -5.17 3.21 5.36
C LEU A 107 -5.64 3.05 3.91
N GLN A 108 -6.95 2.90 3.66
CA GLN A 108 -7.53 2.85 2.32
C GLN A 108 -7.20 4.10 1.50
N GLN A 109 -7.26 5.28 2.12
CA GLN A 109 -6.92 6.53 1.43
C GLN A 109 -5.44 6.60 1.03
N SER A 110 -4.53 6.10 1.89
CA SER A 110 -3.11 6.00 1.54
C SER A 110 -2.87 5.04 0.38
N ALA A 111 -3.54 3.88 0.37
CA ALA A 111 -3.48 2.91 -0.71
C ALA A 111 -4.06 3.49 -2.01
N LEU A 112 -5.17 4.22 -1.93
CA LEU A 112 -5.81 4.84 -3.08
C LEU A 112 -4.87 5.79 -3.84
N ARG A 113 -4.12 6.63 -3.11
CA ARG A 113 -3.12 7.53 -3.70
C ARG A 113 -2.01 6.76 -4.42
N ALA A 114 -1.51 5.68 -3.82
CA ALA A 114 -0.51 4.82 -4.45
C ALA A 114 -1.08 4.14 -5.71
N VAL A 115 -2.31 3.60 -5.64
CA VAL A 115 -3.01 2.99 -6.78
C VAL A 115 -3.22 4.00 -7.91
N ALA A 116 -3.65 5.22 -7.60
CA ALA A 116 -3.81 6.25 -8.62
C ALA A 116 -2.48 6.57 -9.34
N ALA A 117 -1.38 6.68 -8.60
CA ALA A 117 -0.07 6.96 -9.16
C ALA A 117 0.48 5.81 -10.01
N LEU A 118 0.31 4.57 -9.54
CA LEU A 118 0.69 3.35 -10.27
C LEU A 118 -0.15 3.15 -11.54
N SER A 119 -1.44 3.53 -11.53
CA SER A 119 -2.32 3.46 -12.71
C SER A 119 -1.81 4.32 -13.89
N LYS A 120 -1.05 5.39 -13.62
CA LYS A 120 -0.48 6.27 -14.66
C LYS A 120 0.69 5.63 -15.40
N ILE A 121 1.29 4.58 -14.86
CA ILE A 121 2.53 3.96 -15.38
C ILE A 121 2.37 2.46 -15.68
N GLY A 122 1.28 1.85 -15.22
CA GLY A 122 1.04 0.41 -15.26
C GLY A 122 0.03 -0.07 -16.28
N ALA A 123 -0.57 0.83 -17.07
CA ALA A 123 -1.63 0.48 -18.01
C ALA A 123 -1.16 -0.59 -19.01
N GLY A 124 -1.83 -1.75 -19.02
CA GLY A 124 -1.51 -2.86 -19.92
C GLY A 124 -0.27 -3.68 -19.54
N VAL A 125 0.41 -3.35 -18.45
CA VAL A 125 1.59 -4.10 -17.96
C VAL A 125 1.16 -5.31 -17.12
N SER A 126 0.10 -5.17 -16.34
CA SER A 126 -0.45 -6.20 -15.47
C SER A 126 -1.96 -6.31 -15.65
N PRO A 127 -2.46 -7.37 -16.31
CA PRO A 127 -3.90 -7.60 -16.47
C PRO A 127 -4.63 -7.68 -15.13
N LYS A 128 -3.95 -8.18 -14.10
CA LYS A 128 -4.48 -8.30 -12.73
C LYS A 128 -4.68 -6.92 -12.11
N TYR A 129 -3.69 -6.05 -12.22
CA TYR A 129 -3.77 -4.67 -11.74
C TYR A 129 -4.83 -3.87 -12.51
N ASP A 130 -4.92 -4.07 -13.83
CA ASP A 130 -5.95 -3.43 -14.66
C ASP A 130 -7.37 -3.87 -14.25
N ALA A 131 -7.58 -5.16 -13.97
CA ALA A 131 -8.84 -5.67 -13.46
C ALA A 131 -9.20 -5.06 -12.10
N PHE A 132 -8.24 -5.04 -11.17
CA PHE A 132 -8.39 -4.43 -9.86
C PHE A 132 -8.80 -2.95 -9.95
N THR A 133 -8.07 -2.14 -10.72
CA THR A 133 -8.36 -0.71 -10.85
C THR A 133 -9.70 -0.45 -11.55
N LYS A 134 -10.08 -1.29 -12.52
CA LYS A 134 -11.39 -1.23 -13.17
C LYS A 134 -12.52 -1.46 -12.18
N ASP A 135 -12.39 -2.42 -11.28
CA ASP A 135 -13.40 -2.68 -10.26
C ASP A 135 -13.40 -1.62 -9.16
N LEU A 136 -12.23 -1.12 -8.78
CA LEU A 136 -12.12 -0.02 -7.82
C LEU A 136 -12.76 1.28 -8.34
N LYS A 137 -12.67 1.57 -9.64
CA LYS A 137 -13.36 2.71 -10.29
C LYS A 137 -14.89 2.63 -10.24
N LYS A 138 -15.46 1.44 -9.99
CA LYS A 138 -16.91 1.22 -9.83
C LYS A 138 -17.34 1.28 -8.36
N ASN A 139 -16.39 1.26 -7.42
CA ASN A 139 -16.67 1.32 -6.00
C ASN A 139 -17.39 2.64 -5.65
N SER A 140 -18.49 2.57 -4.90
CA SER A 140 -19.31 3.75 -4.57
C SER A 140 -18.61 4.74 -3.64
N MET A 141 -17.65 4.27 -2.83
CA MET A 141 -16.92 5.10 -1.87
C MET A 141 -15.68 5.72 -2.50
N TRP A 142 -14.84 4.90 -3.14
CA TRP A 142 -13.51 5.33 -3.60
C TRP A 142 -13.41 5.60 -5.12
N GLY A 143 -14.42 5.18 -5.89
CA GLY A 143 -14.34 5.21 -7.36
C GLY A 143 -14.31 6.62 -7.95
N ALA A 144 -14.97 7.59 -7.31
CA ALA A 144 -14.94 8.99 -7.74
C ALA A 144 -13.56 9.63 -7.49
N GLU A 145 -13.05 9.51 -6.25
CA GLU A 145 -11.73 10.02 -5.85
C GLU A 145 -10.61 9.37 -6.68
N LEU A 146 -10.69 8.06 -6.97
CA LEU A 146 -9.72 7.40 -7.84
C LEU A 146 -9.66 8.01 -9.24
N LYS A 147 -10.82 8.31 -9.84
CA LYS A 147 -10.88 8.91 -11.18
C LYS A 147 -10.26 10.30 -11.15
N GLU A 148 -10.61 11.11 -10.16
CA GLU A 148 -10.04 12.44 -9.97
C GLU A 148 -8.51 12.42 -9.81
N LEU A 149 -7.98 11.50 -9.00
CA LEU A 149 -6.54 11.36 -8.78
C LEU A 149 -5.77 10.90 -10.03
N ILE A 150 -6.41 10.06 -10.87
CA ILE A 150 -5.79 9.60 -12.13
C ILE A 150 -5.76 10.73 -13.16
N GLY A 151 -6.78 11.59 -13.19
CA GLY A 151 -6.97 12.63 -14.21
C GLY A 151 -7.84 12.11 -15.34
#